data_AF-A0A0V0WHT1-F1
#
_entry.id   AF-A0A0V0WHT1-F1
#
_cell.length_a   1.000
_cell.length_b   1.000
_cell.length_c   1.000
_cell.angle_alpha   90.00
_cell.angle_beta   90.00
_cell.angle_gamma   90.00
#
_symmetry.space_group_name_H-M   'P 1'
#
loop_
_entity.id
_entity.type
_entity.pdbx_description
1 polymer ?
#
loop_
_entity_poly.entity_id
_entity_poly.type
_entity_poly.pdbx_seq_one_letter_code
_entity_poly.pdbx_strand_id
1 'polypeptide(L)'
;MKEKRKVIFKLYSQVTTDMPNTCTTHHTGTSASAPIAAGIVALVLEANSNLTWRDMQHLVVRTSDPTPLLNNPGWIVNGVGRKVSSKFGYGILNAEKLIRLGKKWKTVPTQHVCTFVYEMPDPILLNGQFLKNITINVNGCPQGAPVRYLEHVQLVMSVQFSRRGDLRIRITSPSGTESELLPPRLNDGSDGGFIKWPFMSVQQWGENPEGKWIVTLENVGNPNNRGTFHDCLLTLYGTEEMAQPSELEMDEELGKNSPPALFGTSNFVSDMAGHQNFGDVILKENCHPECENGCRMVNSSLDCVSCKHYYQELRNRGGSKCVSKCEPGYYLDTNARRCNLCLRGCATCSSATLCDTCLPSMFLIVSDPEHLWHGKCETECPDGFLAEENKINGARRCLFKCDEGCLNCTAEGPCRFCKFGYFLNSFGHCVKSCGDGYYDDVNKRKCVKCPQNCEQCSKNANICQVCKFDYALNSVGQCEPQKLRPCDRNEQCPLNSYCEKSGHVCQACHPDCAKCIAMLVGHNVGVFRIIELKLHDHIAGHISNF
;
A
#
# COMPACT_ATOMS: atom_id res chain seq x y z
N MET A 1 52.04 23.09 -3.49
CA MET A 1 50.82 22.58 -4.16
C MET A 1 50.35 21.36 -3.37
N LYS A 2 49.22 21.48 -2.67
CA LYS A 2 48.78 20.55 -1.62
C LYS A 2 47.85 19.48 -2.20
N GLU A 3 48.26 18.22 -2.01
CA GLU A 3 47.60 17.00 -2.48
C GLU A 3 46.44 16.62 -1.54
N LYS A 4 45.20 16.59 -2.05
CA LYS A 4 44.00 16.22 -1.29
C LYS A 4 43.89 14.69 -1.21
N ARG A 5 44.26 14.11 -0.06
CA ARG A 5 44.04 12.69 0.29
C ARG A 5 42.54 12.35 0.22
N LYS A 6 42.14 11.45 -0.69
CA LYS A 6 40.85 10.75 -0.65
C LYS A 6 40.97 9.55 0.29
N VAL A 7 40.07 9.48 1.27
CA VAL A 7 39.95 8.39 2.24
C VAL A 7 39.45 7.14 1.51
N ILE A 8 40.28 6.10 1.43
CA ILE A 8 39.91 4.77 0.93
C ILE A 8 39.32 4.01 2.12
N PHE A 9 38.04 3.61 2.03
CA PHE A 9 37.46 2.64 2.96
C PHE A 9 38.17 1.29 2.75
N LYS A 10 38.93 0.85 3.75
CA LYS A 10 39.22 -0.58 3.93
C LYS A 10 37.87 -1.28 4.07
N LEU A 11 37.45 -2.06 3.07
CA LEU A 11 36.29 -2.95 3.22
C LEU A 11 36.68 -4.02 4.23
N TYR A 12 36.29 -3.81 5.49
CA TYR A 12 36.36 -4.85 6.51
C TYR A 12 35.43 -5.97 6.06
N SER A 13 36.03 -7.06 5.63
CA SER A 13 35.27 -8.25 5.29
C SER A 13 34.76 -8.89 6.58
N GLN A 14 33.46 -9.14 6.64
CA GLN A 14 32.84 -9.71 7.84
C GLN A 14 33.08 -11.21 7.85
N VAL A 15 33.52 -11.72 9.00
CA VAL A 15 33.76 -13.14 9.22
C VAL A 15 32.50 -13.77 9.79
N THR A 16 31.96 -14.77 9.12
CA THR A 16 30.75 -15.47 9.57
C THR A 16 30.71 -16.90 9.03
N THR A 17 29.78 -17.72 9.55
CA THR A 17 29.51 -19.07 9.06
C THR A 17 28.94 -19.03 7.64
N ASP A 18 29.34 -19.99 6.81
CA ASP A 18 28.87 -20.14 5.44
C ASP A 18 28.47 -21.60 5.15
N MET A 19 27.65 -21.79 4.13
CA MET A 19 27.13 -23.10 3.76
C MET A 19 28.15 -23.89 2.92
N PRO A 20 28.13 -25.24 2.99
CA PRO A 20 27.24 -26.07 3.80
C PRO A 20 27.71 -26.26 5.26
N ASN A 21 28.98 -26.00 5.56
CA ASN A 21 29.61 -26.09 6.90
C ASN A 21 31.00 -25.43 6.86
N THR A 22 31.09 -24.21 6.33
CA THR A 22 32.35 -23.47 6.13
C THR A 22 32.31 -22.12 6.84
N CYS A 23 33.39 -21.36 6.73
CA CYS A 23 33.48 -19.98 7.21
C CYS A 23 33.80 -19.09 6.03
N THR A 24 33.13 -17.94 5.92
CA THR A 24 33.44 -16.91 4.94
C THR A 24 34.12 -15.73 5.62
N THR A 25 35.14 -15.20 4.96
CA THR A 25 35.76 -13.92 5.30
C THR A 25 35.45 -12.88 4.23
N HIS A 26 34.37 -13.06 3.46
CA HIS A 26 34.03 -12.22 2.30
C HIS A 26 32.59 -11.71 2.36
N HIS A 27 31.92 -11.82 3.51
CA HIS A 27 30.60 -11.23 3.65
C HIS A 27 30.71 -9.70 3.68
N THR A 28 30.01 -9.03 2.77
CA THR A 28 30.10 -7.58 2.54
C THR A 28 28.72 -6.96 2.29
N GLY A 29 28.67 -5.63 2.19
CA GLY A 29 27.46 -4.88 1.94
C GLY A 29 26.70 -4.52 3.21
N THR A 30 25.65 -3.71 3.06
CA THR A 30 24.75 -3.32 4.17
C THR A 30 24.02 -4.52 4.76
N SER A 31 23.85 -5.59 3.98
CA SER A 31 23.35 -6.89 4.42
C SER A 31 24.20 -7.54 5.50
N ALA A 32 25.49 -7.22 5.60
CA ALA A 32 26.37 -7.69 6.68
C ALA A 32 26.27 -6.83 7.95
N SER A 33 25.93 -5.55 7.81
CA SER A 33 25.76 -4.63 8.96
C SER A 33 24.48 -4.90 9.74
N ALA A 34 23.38 -5.25 9.07
CA ALA A 34 22.09 -5.45 9.73
C ALA A 34 22.07 -6.63 10.74
N PRO A 35 22.66 -7.80 10.44
CA PRO A 35 22.78 -8.89 11.42
C PRO A 35 23.62 -8.52 12.65
N ILE A 36 24.67 -7.70 12.49
CA ILE A 36 25.47 -7.20 13.63
C ILE A 36 24.61 -6.31 14.53
N ALA A 37 23.86 -5.38 13.94
CA ALA A 37 22.90 -4.57 14.68
C ALA A 37 21.86 -5.43 15.41
N ALA A 38 21.30 -6.45 14.74
CA ALA A 38 20.35 -7.39 15.34
C ALA A 38 20.95 -8.17 16.52
N GLY A 39 22.21 -8.61 16.42
CA GLY A 39 22.93 -9.25 17.52
C GLY A 39 23.12 -8.32 18.72
N ILE A 40 23.48 -7.05 18.48
CA ILE A 40 23.58 -6.05 19.55
C ILE A 40 22.21 -5.80 20.19
N VAL A 41 21.15 -5.66 19.40
CA VAL A 41 19.77 -5.49 19.90
C VAL A 41 19.36 -6.69 20.77
N ALA A 42 19.73 -7.91 20.38
CA ALA A 42 19.46 -9.11 21.19
C ALA A 42 20.15 -9.04 22.56
N LEU A 43 21.40 -8.59 22.64
CA LEU A 43 22.11 -8.40 23.92
C LEU A 43 21.44 -7.33 24.81
N VAL A 44 20.90 -6.27 24.19
CA VAL A 44 20.18 -5.23 24.92
C VAL A 44 18.85 -5.75 25.46
N LEU A 45 18.11 -6.54 24.66
CA LEU A 45 16.85 -7.17 25.08
C LEU A 45 17.06 -8.27 26.13
N GLU A 46 18.20 -8.97 26.10
CA GLU A 46 18.60 -9.87 27.19
C GLU A 46 18.83 -9.09 28.49
N ALA A 47 19.44 -7.90 28.40
CA ALA A 47 19.66 -7.05 29.56
C ALA A 47 18.39 -6.36 30.09
N ASN A 48 17.43 -6.06 29.21
CA ASN A 48 16.12 -5.52 29.56
C ASN A 48 15.06 -5.94 28.53
N SER A 49 14.27 -6.96 28.87
CA SER A 49 13.24 -7.51 27.99
C SER A 49 11.94 -6.69 27.96
N ASN A 50 11.81 -5.66 28.79
CA ASN A 50 10.63 -4.78 28.81
C ASN A 50 10.71 -3.63 27.79
N LEU A 51 11.84 -3.49 27.08
CA LEU A 51 12.01 -2.44 26.09
C LEU A 51 11.03 -2.62 24.91
N THR A 52 10.32 -1.55 24.58
CA THR A 52 9.49 -1.50 23.37
C THR A 52 10.34 -1.27 22.12
N TRP A 53 9.73 -1.43 20.95
CA TRP A 53 10.39 -1.14 19.67
C TRP A 53 10.83 0.33 19.55
N ARG A 54 10.10 1.27 20.18
CA ARG A 54 10.46 2.70 20.23
C ARG A 54 11.61 2.95 21.20
N ASP A 55 11.59 2.31 22.37
CA ASP A 55 12.67 2.42 23.35
C ASP A 55 14.02 2.05 22.72
N MET A 56 14.05 0.95 21.95
CA MET A 56 15.27 0.54 21.24
C MET A 56 15.78 1.61 20.27
N GLN A 57 14.88 2.31 19.54
CA GLN A 57 15.28 3.40 18.64
C GLN A 57 15.82 4.61 19.42
N HIS A 58 15.17 5.01 20.52
CA HIS A 58 15.67 6.07 21.39
C HIS A 58 17.06 5.74 21.94
N LEU A 59 17.28 4.50 22.39
CA LEU A 59 18.59 4.01 22.85
C LEU A 59 19.63 4.15 21.74
N VAL A 60 19.32 3.71 20.51
CA VAL A 60 20.23 3.82 19.35
C VAL A 60 20.60 5.26 19.07
N VAL A 61 19.62 6.17 18.99
CA VAL A 61 19.85 7.61 18.73
C VAL A 61 20.79 8.22 19.79
N ARG A 62 20.65 7.81 21.05
CA ARG A 62 21.39 8.39 22.20
C ARG A 62 22.78 7.81 22.40
N THR A 63 23.02 6.58 21.94
CA THR A 63 24.25 5.83 22.26
C THR A 63 25.17 5.61 21.08
N SER A 64 24.69 5.86 19.85
CA SER A 64 25.51 5.78 18.64
C SER A 64 26.68 6.76 18.71
N ASP A 65 27.84 6.32 18.22
CA ASP A 65 29.07 7.10 18.24
C ASP A 65 29.43 7.61 16.83
N PRO A 66 29.34 8.92 16.57
CA PRO A 66 29.71 9.49 15.29
C PRO A 66 31.22 9.66 15.13
N THR A 67 31.99 9.64 16.23
CA THR A 67 33.41 10.02 16.29
C THR A 67 34.28 9.31 15.25
N PRO A 68 34.17 7.98 15.05
CA PRO A 68 34.99 7.26 14.08
C PRO A 68 34.71 7.65 12.62
N LEU A 69 33.58 8.33 12.37
CA LEU A 69 33.06 8.63 11.03
C LEU A 69 33.07 10.15 10.72
N LEU A 70 33.49 11.01 11.64
CA LEU A 70 33.45 12.47 11.50
C LEU A 70 34.31 13.02 10.35
N ASN A 71 35.32 12.28 9.91
CA ASN A 71 36.15 12.66 8.77
C ASN A 71 35.40 12.53 7.42
N ASN A 72 34.20 11.95 7.41
CA ASN A 72 33.35 11.87 6.23
C ASN A 72 32.47 13.12 6.10
N PRO A 73 32.20 13.62 4.87
CA PRO A 73 31.33 14.77 4.68
C PRO A 73 29.84 14.42 4.91
N GLY A 74 29.03 15.44 5.19
CA GLY A 74 27.58 15.32 5.32
C GLY A 74 27.07 15.05 6.74
N TRP A 75 27.86 15.41 7.76
CA TRP A 75 27.39 15.52 9.14
C TRP A 75 26.75 16.90 9.37
N ILE A 76 25.60 16.90 10.01
CA ILE A 76 24.93 18.10 10.53
C ILE A 76 24.72 17.93 12.04
N VAL A 77 24.48 19.04 12.73
CA VAL A 77 24.04 19.04 14.12
C VAL A 77 22.57 19.42 14.12
N ASN A 78 21.73 18.58 14.71
CA ASN A 78 20.29 18.83 14.77
C ASN A 78 19.92 19.81 15.90
N GLY A 79 18.64 20.17 16.02
CA GLY A 79 18.14 21.19 16.95
C GLY A 79 18.32 20.88 18.43
N VAL A 80 18.66 19.63 18.76
CA VAL A 80 18.97 19.16 20.13
C VAL A 80 20.45 18.83 20.32
N GLY A 81 21.31 19.26 19.39
CA GLY A 81 22.77 19.18 19.54
C GLY A 81 23.38 17.83 19.13
N ARG A 82 22.62 16.90 18.55
CA ARG A 82 23.13 15.58 18.13
C ARG A 82 23.69 15.65 16.72
N LYS A 83 24.85 15.03 16.51
CA LYS A 83 25.43 14.86 15.16
C LYS A 83 24.69 13.76 14.42
N VAL A 84 24.26 14.05 13.20
CA VAL A 84 23.54 13.10 12.34
C VAL A 84 23.97 13.25 10.88
N SER A 85 23.94 12.15 10.13
CA SER A 85 24.28 12.10 8.71
C SER A 85 23.30 11.23 7.93
N SER A 86 22.95 11.63 6.70
CA SER A 86 22.14 10.79 5.81
C SER A 86 22.83 9.49 5.39
N LYS A 87 24.16 9.38 5.57
CA LYS A 87 24.93 8.17 5.26
C LYS A 87 25.09 7.22 6.44
N PHE A 88 25.16 7.77 7.65
CA PHE A 88 25.58 7.03 8.85
C PHE A 88 24.57 7.11 10.00
N GLY A 89 23.43 7.78 9.81
CA GLY A 89 22.50 8.07 10.90
C GLY A 89 23.19 8.86 12.01
N TYR A 90 22.97 8.45 13.26
CA TYR A 90 23.61 9.03 14.44
C TYR A 90 25.03 8.50 14.71
N GLY A 91 25.53 7.54 13.92
CA GLY A 91 26.88 6.98 14.06
C GLY A 91 26.91 5.45 14.14
N ILE A 92 28.03 4.92 14.61
CA ILE A 92 28.23 3.48 14.79
C ILE A 92 27.53 3.03 16.08
N LEU A 93 26.83 1.89 16.05
CA LEU A 93 26.25 1.30 17.25
C LEU A 93 27.33 0.97 18.28
N ASN A 94 27.12 1.40 19.52
CA ASN A 94 27.98 1.07 20.65
C ASN A 94 27.24 0.12 21.59
N ALA A 95 27.56 -1.18 21.51
CA ALA A 95 26.89 -2.22 22.29
C ALA A 95 26.98 -1.98 23.81
N GLU A 96 28.14 -1.54 24.30
CA GLU A 96 28.33 -1.27 25.73
C GLU A 96 27.44 -0.12 26.21
N LYS A 97 27.44 1.02 25.51
CA LYS A 97 26.59 2.17 25.84
C LYS A 97 25.11 1.81 25.75
N LEU A 98 24.71 1.07 24.72
CA LEU A 98 23.35 0.57 24.54
C LEU A 98 22.88 -0.29 25.72
N ILE A 99 23.67 -1.29 26.13
CA ILE A 99 23.33 -2.19 27.23
C ILE A 99 23.30 -1.43 28.57
N ARG A 100 24.31 -0.58 28.84
CA ARG A 100 24.37 0.21 30.08
C ARG A 100 23.17 1.13 30.22
N LEU A 101 22.79 1.83 29.15
CA LEU A 101 21.62 2.70 29.14
C LEU A 101 20.31 1.90 29.18
N GLY A 102 20.22 0.81 28.41
CA GLY A 102 19.03 -0.07 28.35
C GLY A 102 18.63 -0.66 29.70
N LYS A 103 19.60 -1.02 30.56
CA LYS A 103 19.33 -1.51 31.92
C LYS A 103 18.63 -0.49 32.83
N LYS A 104 18.92 0.80 32.64
CA LYS A 104 18.36 1.90 33.43
C LYS A 104 17.17 2.57 32.72
N TRP A 105 16.84 2.13 31.50
CA TRP A 105 15.88 2.79 30.63
C TRP A 105 14.46 2.65 31.15
N LYS A 106 13.75 3.76 31.22
CA LYS A 106 12.30 3.80 31.46
C LYS A 106 11.58 3.90 30.13
N THR A 107 10.55 3.07 29.95
CA THR A 107 9.76 3.07 28.72
C THR A 107 9.22 4.46 28.40
N VAL A 108 9.37 4.86 27.14
CA VAL A 108 8.93 6.17 26.66
C VAL A 108 7.40 6.35 26.75
N PRO A 109 6.91 7.60 26.87
CA PRO A 109 5.47 7.89 26.86
C PRO A 109 4.76 7.39 25.59
N THR A 110 3.43 7.37 25.66
CA THR A 110 2.56 7.01 24.52
C THR A 110 2.91 7.84 23.29
N GLN A 111 2.97 7.17 22.13
CA GLN A 111 3.24 7.84 20.87
C GLN A 111 2.01 8.64 20.43
N HIS A 112 2.22 9.90 20.07
CA HIS A 112 1.25 10.76 19.43
C HIS A 112 1.60 10.94 17.95
N VAL A 113 0.57 11.18 17.13
CA VAL A 113 0.69 11.38 15.69
C VAL A 113 -0.06 12.64 15.31
N CYS A 114 0.63 13.56 14.64
CA CYS A 114 0.10 14.86 14.25
C CYS A 114 0.28 15.08 12.76
N THR A 115 -0.83 15.18 12.03
CA THR A 115 -0.82 15.38 10.57
C THR A 115 -1.27 16.78 10.22
N PHE A 116 -0.47 17.46 9.42
CA PHE A 116 -0.73 18.79 8.89
C PHE A 116 -0.90 18.68 7.38
N VAL A 117 -2.09 19.02 6.91
CA VAL A 117 -2.41 19.06 5.48
C VAL A 117 -1.99 20.43 4.95
N TYR A 118 -1.18 20.45 3.89
CA TYR A 118 -0.97 21.65 3.13
C TYR A 118 -2.04 21.72 2.03
N GLU A 119 -3.11 22.45 2.30
CA GLU A 119 -4.18 22.67 1.32
C GLU A 119 -3.70 23.67 0.27
N MET A 120 -3.69 23.24 -0.99
CA MET A 120 -3.44 24.11 -2.13
C MET A 120 -4.74 24.38 -2.88
N PRO A 121 -5.03 25.66 -3.20
CA PRO A 121 -6.17 25.98 -4.06
C PRO A 121 -5.95 25.51 -5.50
N ASP A 122 -4.70 25.47 -5.99
CA ASP A 122 -4.35 24.99 -7.34
C ASP A 122 -3.00 24.24 -7.36
N PRO A 123 -2.79 23.26 -8.27
CA PRO A 123 -1.50 22.59 -8.45
C PRO A 123 -0.37 23.56 -8.84
N ILE A 124 0.80 23.43 -8.20
CA ILE A 124 1.97 24.26 -8.53
C ILE A 124 2.66 23.68 -9.77
N LEU A 125 2.77 24.49 -10.81
CA LEU A 125 3.51 24.15 -12.02
C LEU A 125 5.03 24.19 -11.77
N LEU A 126 5.70 23.08 -12.08
CA LEU A 126 7.14 22.87 -11.93
C LEU A 126 7.78 22.79 -13.32
N ASN A 127 8.19 23.93 -13.86
CA ASN A 127 8.84 24.02 -15.17
C ASN A 127 10.23 24.61 -15.05
N GLY A 128 11.13 24.25 -15.97
CA GLY A 128 12.42 24.89 -16.02
C GLY A 128 13.36 24.35 -14.94
N GLN A 129 14.41 25.12 -14.71
CA GLN A 129 15.16 25.05 -13.46
C GLN A 129 14.38 25.81 -12.39
N PHE A 130 14.09 25.16 -11.26
CA PHE A 130 13.32 25.78 -10.19
C PHE A 130 13.87 25.40 -8.81
N LEU A 131 13.56 26.27 -7.85
CA LEU A 131 13.67 26.04 -6.42
C LEU A 131 12.38 26.59 -5.79
N LYS A 132 11.57 25.72 -5.20
CA LYS A 132 10.26 26.07 -4.62
C LYS A 132 10.24 25.69 -3.15
N ASN A 133 9.87 26.65 -2.31
CA ASN A 133 9.75 26.46 -0.86
C ASN A 133 8.28 26.48 -0.48
N ILE A 134 7.82 25.39 0.11
CA ILE A 134 6.47 25.25 0.66
C ILE A 134 6.60 25.37 2.17
N THR A 135 5.80 26.28 2.75
CA THR A 135 5.80 26.52 4.19
C THR A 135 4.60 25.84 4.83
N ILE A 136 4.85 25.04 5.86
CA ILE A 136 3.82 24.40 6.69
C ILE A 136 3.99 24.94 8.12
N ASN A 137 2.94 25.57 8.65
CA ASN A 137 2.95 26.08 10.03
C ASN A 137 2.39 25.02 10.97
N VAL A 138 3.18 24.63 11.97
CA VAL A 138 2.84 23.60 12.95
C VAL A 138 2.58 24.27 14.30
N ASN A 139 1.39 24.07 14.87
CA ASN A 139 0.90 24.73 16.08
C ASN A 139 0.23 23.74 17.06
N GLY A 140 0.97 22.79 17.61
CA GLY A 140 0.50 22.02 18.77
C GLY A 140 -0.57 20.96 18.52
N CYS A 141 -0.75 20.49 17.27
CA CYS A 141 -1.60 19.36 16.88
C CYS A 141 -3.13 19.57 17.05
N PRO A 142 -3.87 19.95 15.99
CA PRO A 142 -5.27 20.34 16.12
C PRO A 142 -6.25 19.20 16.46
N GLN A 143 -5.89 17.93 16.19
CA GLN A 143 -6.81 16.79 16.22
C GLN A 143 -6.48 15.74 17.29
N GLY A 144 -5.55 16.02 18.21
CA GLY A 144 -5.11 15.04 19.21
C GLY A 144 -4.13 15.61 20.23
N ALA A 145 -3.52 14.71 21.01
CA ALA A 145 -2.49 15.11 21.96
C ALA A 145 -1.23 15.64 21.24
N PRO A 146 -0.59 16.70 21.76
CA PRO A 146 0.50 17.37 21.05
C PRO A 146 1.75 16.49 20.97
N VAL A 147 2.50 16.64 19.88
CA VAL A 147 3.88 16.17 19.78
C VAL A 147 4.80 17.33 20.12
N ARG A 148 5.58 17.20 21.20
CA ARG A 148 6.59 18.19 21.62
C ARG A 148 8.01 17.68 21.47
N TYR A 149 8.20 16.37 21.42
CA TYR A 149 9.50 15.72 21.20
C TYR A 149 9.37 14.75 20.04
N LEU A 150 10.01 15.09 18.92
CA LEU A 150 9.93 14.30 17.69
C LEU A 150 10.62 12.94 17.79
N GLU A 151 10.04 11.96 17.12
CA GLU A 151 10.65 10.67 16.79
C GLU A 151 10.83 10.58 15.26
N HIS A 152 9.75 10.27 14.53
CA HIS A 152 9.75 10.17 13.07
C HIS A 152 9.07 11.39 12.45
N VAL A 153 9.61 11.88 11.34
CA VAL A 153 9.01 12.92 10.51
C VAL A 153 8.73 12.33 9.14
N GLN A 154 7.48 12.41 8.68
CA GLN A 154 7.07 11.87 7.38
C GLN A 154 6.42 12.95 6.51
N LEU A 155 6.94 13.14 5.31
CA LEU A 155 6.36 13.97 4.26
C LEU A 155 5.71 13.06 3.22
N VAL A 156 4.38 12.99 3.23
CA VAL A 156 3.59 12.30 2.20
C VAL A 156 3.28 13.30 1.11
N MET A 157 3.70 13.06 -0.13
CA MET A 157 3.47 14.03 -1.20
C MET A 157 3.18 13.41 -2.56
N SER A 158 2.45 14.19 -3.36
CA SER A 158 2.13 13.86 -4.74
C SER A 158 2.77 14.88 -5.68
N VAL A 159 3.75 14.43 -6.47
CA VAL A 159 4.47 15.27 -7.43
C VAL A 159 4.66 14.50 -8.73
N GLN A 160 4.16 15.05 -9.82
CA GLN A 160 4.40 14.54 -11.17
C GLN A 160 5.58 15.27 -11.78
N PHE A 161 6.50 14.55 -12.44
CA PHE A 161 7.67 15.17 -13.06
C PHE A 161 8.21 14.30 -14.20
N SER A 162 8.57 14.94 -15.33
CA SER A 162 8.97 14.26 -16.56
C SER A 162 10.23 13.41 -16.44
N ARG A 163 11.11 13.72 -15.47
CA ARG A 163 12.26 12.90 -15.11
C ARG A 163 12.49 12.92 -13.61
N ARG A 164 11.88 11.98 -12.91
CA ARG A 164 11.84 11.89 -11.45
C ARG A 164 13.21 11.91 -10.77
N GLY A 165 14.26 11.36 -11.41
CA GLY A 165 15.62 11.36 -10.88
C GLY A 165 16.28 12.74 -10.77
N ASP A 166 15.75 13.74 -11.47
CA ASP A 166 16.26 15.13 -11.44
C ASP A 166 15.61 15.96 -10.32
N LEU A 167 14.60 15.41 -9.62
CA LEU A 167 14.02 16.04 -8.43
C LEU A 167 14.91 15.86 -7.21
N ARG A 168 15.06 16.93 -6.45
CA ARG A 168 15.66 16.94 -5.12
C ARG A 168 14.67 17.50 -4.12
N ILE A 169 14.45 16.77 -3.02
CA ILE A 169 13.48 17.13 -2.00
C ILE A 169 14.18 17.22 -0.65
N ARG A 170 14.06 18.37 0.01
CA ARG A 170 14.57 18.61 1.36
C ARG A 170 13.45 19.09 2.28
N ILE A 171 13.58 18.82 3.56
CA ILE A 171 12.70 19.36 4.59
C ILE A 171 13.53 20.01 5.70
N THR A 172 13.16 21.21 6.12
CA THR A 172 13.82 21.96 7.19
C THR A 172 12.86 22.12 8.36
N SER A 173 13.32 21.72 9.56
CA SER A 173 12.57 21.88 10.81
C SER A 173 12.62 23.32 11.34
N PRO A 174 11.74 23.70 12.28
CA PRO A 174 11.78 25.01 12.94
C PRO A 174 13.10 25.31 13.65
N SER A 175 13.78 24.27 14.15
CA SER A 175 15.11 24.39 14.77
C SER A 175 16.25 24.51 13.76
N GLY A 176 15.97 24.48 12.45
CA GLY A 176 16.95 24.66 11.38
C GLY A 176 17.58 23.37 10.84
N THR A 177 17.13 22.19 11.29
CA THR A 177 17.65 20.90 10.80
C THR A 177 17.12 20.60 9.41
N GLU A 178 17.98 20.69 8.40
CA GLU A 178 17.66 20.32 7.01
C GLU A 178 17.96 18.85 6.74
N SER A 179 16.93 18.09 6.34
CA SER A 179 17.05 16.70 5.92
C SER A 179 16.80 16.55 4.43
N GLU A 180 17.72 15.84 3.76
CA GLU A 180 17.56 15.44 2.36
C GLU A 180 16.73 14.16 2.27
N LEU A 181 15.44 14.32 1.93
CA LEU A 181 14.47 13.24 1.80
C LEU A 181 14.62 12.48 0.48
N LEU A 182 14.96 13.20 -0.58
CA LEU A 182 15.22 12.61 -1.89
C LEU A 182 16.46 13.29 -2.51
N PRO A 183 17.62 12.60 -2.52
CA PRO A 183 18.76 13.05 -3.30
C PRO A 183 18.53 12.82 -4.80
N PRO A 184 19.27 13.52 -5.69
CA PRO A 184 19.24 13.28 -7.12
C PRO A 184 19.63 11.84 -7.46
N ARG A 185 18.94 11.22 -8.42
CA ARG A 185 19.16 9.84 -8.85
C ARG A 185 19.41 9.77 -10.34
N LEU A 186 20.68 9.80 -10.75
CA LEU A 186 21.12 9.91 -12.15
C LEU A 186 20.46 8.88 -13.09
N ASN A 187 20.21 7.67 -12.60
CA ASN A 187 19.66 6.56 -13.39
C ASN A 187 18.12 6.48 -13.36
N ASP A 188 17.43 7.32 -12.58
CA ASP A 188 15.97 7.34 -12.50
C ASP A 188 15.39 8.24 -13.60
N GLY A 189 15.22 7.66 -14.79
CA GLY A 189 14.61 8.31 -15.95
C GLY A 189 13.08 8.30 -15.97
N SER A 190 12.41 7.84 -14.90
CA SER A 190 10.96 7.65 -14.88
C SER A 190 10.20 8.96 -14.92
N ASP A 191 9.09 8.99 -15.63
CA ASP A 191 8.10 10.06 -15.66
C ASP A 191 6.90 9.81 -14.73
N GLY A 192 6.88 8.70 -13.99
CA GLY A 192 5.74 8.31 -13.15
C GLY A 192 5.58 9.11 -11.85
N GLY A 193 6.46 10.08 -11.60
CA GLY A 193 6.40 10.93 -10.41
C GLY A 193 6.39 10.15 -9.08
N PHE A 194 5.79 10.78 -8.08
CA PHE A 194 5.45 10.21 -6.77
C PHE A 194 3.96 10.47 -6.51
N ILE A 195 3.22 9.44 -6.10
CA ILE A 195 1.80 9.54 -5.77
C ILE A 195 1.67 9.17 -4.30
N LYS A 196 1.29 10.12 -3.45
CA LYS A 196 1.18 9.94 -1.99
C LYS A 196 2.35 9.18 -1.38
N TRP A 197 3.58 9.48 -1.83
CA TRP A 197 4.77 8.75 -1.40
C TRP A 197 5.24 9.24 -0.02
N PRO A 198 5.44 8.34 0.96
CA PRO A 198 5.78 8.70 2.35
C PRO A 198 7.30 8.81 2.56
N PHE A 199 7.89 9.97 2.28
CA PHE A 199 9.30 10.22 2.61
C PHE A 199 9.49 10.36 4.12
N MET A 200 10.47 9.69 4.72
CA MET A 200 10.70 9.71 6.17
C MET A 200 12.10 10.26 6.52
N SER A 201 12.18 11.00 7.63
CA SER A 201 13.42 11.38 8.30
C SER A 201 13.35 11.02 9.80
N VAL A 202 14.51 10.70 10.36
CA VAL A 202 14.76 10.54 11.80
C VAL A 202 15.80 11.55 12.31
N GLN A 203 16.20 12.54 11.51
CA GLN A 203 17.31 13.45 11.84
C GLN A 203 16.91 14.53 12.85
N GLN A 204 15.61 14.82 12.96
CA GLN A 204 15.00 15.76 13.88
C GLN A 204 14.65 15.13 15.24
N TRP A 205 15.12 13.92 15.53
CA TRP A 205 14.74 13.20 16.75
C TRP A 205 15.04 14.01 18.01
N GLY A 206 14.00 14.25 18.81
CA GLY A 206 14.00 15.01 20.06
C GLY A 206 13.69 16.50 19.90
N GLU A 207 13.62 17.04 18.68
CA GLU A 207 13.29 18.46 18.47
C GLU A 207 11.83 18.77 18.81
N ASN A 208 11.58 20.03 19.20
CA ASN A 208 10.23 20.58 19.26
C ASN A 208 9.75 20.92 17.84
N PRO A 209 8.65 20.32 17.36
CA PRO A 209 8.17 20.54 16.00
C PRO A 209 7.41 21.85 15.81
N GLU A 210 7.12 22.61 16.87
CA GLU A 210 6.33 23.85 16.78
C GLU A 210 7.06 24.93 15.96
N GLY A 211 6.32 25.54 15.04
CA GLY A 211 6.81 26.62 14.19
C GLY A 211 6.80 26.28 12.71
N LYS A 212 7.73 26.90 11.98
CA LYS A 212 7.73 26.92 10.52
C LYS A 212 8.54 25.75 9.95
N TRP A 213 7.88 24.83 9.26
CA TRP A 213 8.51 23.80 8.44
C TRP A 213 8.62 24.26 7.00
N ILE A 214 9.74 23.94 6.35
CA ILE A 214 9.99 24.32 4.95
C ILE A 214 10.29 23.07 4.14
N VAL A 215 9.44 22.75 3.17
CA VAL A 215 9.68 21.72 2.16
C VAL A 215 10.25 22.39 0.92
N THR A 216 11.45 21.98 0.52
CA THR A 216 12.17 22.53 -0.63
C THR A 216 12.15 21.53 -1.77
N LEU A 217 11.52 21.88 -2.89
CA LEU A 217 11.58 21.13 -4.16
C LEU A 217 12.50 21.83 -5.14
N GLU A 218 13.38 21.07 -5.77
CA GLU A 218 14.39 21.59 -6.69
C GLU A 218 14.54 20.66 -7.91
N ASN A 219 14.64 21.24 -9.10
CA ASN A 219 15.11 20.53 -10.30
C ASN A 219 16.61 20.78 -10.46
N VAL A 220 17.41 19.73 -10.27
CA VAL A 220 18.87 19.79 -10.42
C VAL A 220 19.37 19.26 -11.77
N GLY A 221 18.45 18.84 -12.64
CA GLY A 221 18.77 18.23 -13.93
C GLY A 221 18.40 19.12 -15.11
N ASN A 222 17.75 18.52 -16.12
CA ASN A 222 17.47 19.22 -17.37
C ASN A 222 16.43 20.34 -17.17
N PRO A 223 16.69 21.60 -17.60
CA PRO A 223 15.70 22.68 -17.54
C PRO A 223 14.45 22.42 -18.39
N ASN A 224 14.50 21.52 -19.36
CA ASN A 224 13.32 21.17 -20.16
C ASN A 224 12.34 20.26 -19.40
N ASN A 225 12.71 19.75 -18.23
CA ASN A 225 11.82 18.96 -17.41
C ASN A 225 10.63 19.78 -16.93
N ARG A 226 9.48 19.11 -16.83
CA ARG A 226 8.21 19.72 -16.47
C ARG A 226 7.44 18.81 -15.51
N GLY A 227 6.55 19.39 -14.73
CA GLY A 227 5.69 18.63 -13.86
C GLY A 227 4.78 19.51 -13.01
N THR A 228 4.10 18.88 -12.07
CA THR A 228 3.11 19.49 -11.20
C THR A 228 3.24 18.95 -9.79
N PHE A 229 3.26 19.84 -8.81
CA PHE A 229 3.12 19.48 -7.41
C PHE A 229 1.64 19.64 -7.02
N HIS A 230 1.06 18.60 -6.42
CA HIS A 230 -0.39 18.54 -6.16
C HIS A 230 -0.74 18.77 -4.69
N ASP A 231 -0.16 17.97 -3.80
CA ASP A 231 -0.45 18.02 -2.37
C ASP A 231 0.74 17.52 -1.55
N CYS A 232 0.77 17.93 -0.28
CA CYS A 232 1.59 17.27 0.72
C CYS A 232 0.93 17.25 2.10
N LEU A 233 1.26 16.21 2.86
CA LEU A 233 0.92 16.04 4.27
C LEU A 233 2.21 15.86 5.06
N LEU A 234 2.38 16.67 6.11
CA LEU A 234 3.45 16.51 7.08
C LEU A 234 2.88 15.75 8.27
N THR A 235 3.35 14.52 8.49
CA THR A 235 2.99 13.68 9.65
C THR A 235 4.16 13.59 10.61
N LEU A 236 3.92 13.98 11.84
CA LEU A 236 4.90 14.04 12.91
C LEU A 236 4.55 12.98 13.96
N TYR A 237 5.52 12.14 14.30
CA TYR A 237 5.40 11.13 15.35
C TYR A 237 6.26 11.56 16.53
N GLY A 238 5.80 11.33 17.75
CA GLY A 238 6.60 11.60 18.92
C GLY A 238 5.81 11.57 20.22
N THR A 239 6.26 12.31 21.21
CA THR A 239 5.63 12.34 22.54
C THR A 239 5.35 13.77 22.99
N GLU A 240 4.38 13.94 23.88
CA GLU A 240 4.15 15.20 24.57
C GLU A 240 5.20 15.45 25.66
N GLU A 241 5.53 14.41 26.42
CA GLU A 241 6.52 14.45 27.49
C GLU A 241 7.88 13.94 27.01
N MET A 242 8.95 14.44 27.65
CA MET A 242 10.31 14.02 27.34
C MET A 242 10.50 12.55 27.71
N ALA A 243 11.08 11.77 26.78
CA ALA A 243 11.33 10.34 26.97
C ALA A 243 12.14 10.00 28.24
N GLN A 244 13.11 10.85 28.62
CA GLN A 244 13.95 10.67 29.81
C GLN A 244 14.14 12.02 30.54
N PRO A 245 13.30 12.35 31.54
CA PRO A 245 13.36 13.63 32.25
C PRO A 245 14.68 13.87 33.01
N SER A 246 15.42 12.80 33.34
CA SER A 246 16.72 12.86 34.05
C SER A 246 17.93 13.07 33.13
N GLU A 247 17.72 13.51 31.89
CA GLU A 247 18.79 13.76 30.91
C GLU A 247 19.90 14.67 31.43
N LEU A 248 19.60 15.60 32.34
CA LEU A 248 20.57 16.51 32.94
C LEU A 248 21.55 15.83 33.92
N GLU A 249 21.25 14.64 34.44
CA GLU A 249 22.10 13.93 35.41
C GLU A 249 22.88 12.76 34.80
N MET A 250 22.44 12.22 33.66
CA MET A 250 23.02 11.00 33.05
C MET A 250 24.21 11.24 32.12
N ASP A 251 24.32 12.42 31.51
CA ASP A 251 25.47 12.76 30.66
C ASP A 251 26.79 12.89 31.46
N GLU A 252 26.71 13.21 32.76
CA GLU A 252 27.89 13.26 33.64
C GLU A 252 28.42 11.88 34.03
N GLU A 253 27.58 10.85 34.16
CA GLU A 253 28.04 9.51 34.56
C GLU A 253 28.69 8.73 33.40
N LEU A 254 28.22 8.92 32.16
CA LEU A 254 28.81 8.24 30.99
C LEU A 254 30.19 8.78 30.60
N GLY A 255 30.52 10.02 31.00
CA GLY A 255 31.82 10.65 30.75
C GLY A 255 32.92 10.26 31.74
N LYS A 256 32.57 9.81 32.96
CA LYS A 256 33.53 9.62 34.08
C LYS A 256 34.04 8.18 34.23
N ASN A 257 33.36 7.16 33.69
CA ASN A 257 33.67 5.74 33.92
C ASN A 257 34.08 4.96 32.66
N SER A 258 35.10 5.47 31.95
CA SER A 258 35.80 4.73 30.88
C SER A 258 37.06 4.08 31.45
N PRO A 259 37.17 2.74 31.55
CA PRO A 259 38.46 2.10 31.84
C PRO A 259 39.41 2.24 30.63
N PRO A 260 40.75 2.23 30.83
CA PRO A 260 41.69 2.31 29.71
C PRO A 260 41.51 1.11 28.78
N ALA A 261 41.54 1.38 27.47
CA ALA A 261 41.49 0.38 26.42
C ALA A 261 42.57 -0.69 26.62
N LEU A 262 42.15 -1.92 26.88
CA LEU A 262 43.02 -3.09 26.93
C LEU A 262 43.20 -3.66 25.51
N PHE A 263 43.89 -2.92 24.65
CA PHE A 263 44.47 -3.48 23.42
C PHE A 263 45.92 -3.03 23.34
N GLY A 264 46.80 -3.98 23.65
CA GLY A 264 48.25 -3.82 23.60
C GLY A 264 48.72 -3.40 22.22
N THR A 265 49.59 -2.40 22.23
CA THR A 265 50.41 -1.97 21.10
C THR A 265 51.37 -3.09 20.69
N SER A 266 51.29 -3.56 19.45
CA SER A 266 52.44 -4.14 18.77
C SER A 266 52.65 -3.42 17.45
N ASN A 267 53.74 -2.66 17.40
CA ASN A 267 54.26 -1.94 16.26
C ASN A 267 54.52 -2.88 15.08
N PHE A 268 53.87 -2.65 13.94
CA PHE A 268 54.43 -2.95 12.61
C PHE A 268 53.88 -1.93 11.62
N VAL A 269 54.67 -0.88 11.39
CA VAL A 269 54.52 0.03 10.24
C VAL A 269 55.62 -0.33 9.24
N SER A 270 55.27 -0.14 7.97
CA SER A 270 56.10 -0.06 6.75
C SER A 270 56.82 -1.33 6.33
N ASP A 271 56.37 -1.95 5.24
CA ASP A 271 56.94 -1.66 3.91
C ASP A 271 56.08 -2.24 2.78
N MET A 272 56.36 -1.81 1.54
CA MET A 272 55.82 -2.27 0.25
C MET A 272 54.58 -1.57 -0.30
N ALA A 273 54.87 -0.40 -0.89
CA ALA A 273 54.19 0.08 -2.08
C ALA A 273 54.47 -0.88 -3.27
N GLY A 274 53.41 -1.25 -3.99
CA GLY A 274 53.47 -1.99 -5.25
C GLY A 274 52.10 -2.04 -5.90
N HIS A 275 51.96 -1.38 -7.06
CA HIS A 275 50.76 -1.22 -7.86
C HIS A 275 50.05 -2.54 -8.25
N GLN A 276 48.71 -2.55 -8.34
CA GLN A 276 47.93 -2.64 -9.61
C GLN A 276 46.40 -2.65 -9.38
N ASN A 277 45.67 -2.04 -10.32
CA ASN A 277 44.20 -1.93 -10.37
C ASN A 277 43.55 -3.30 -10.63
N PHE A 278 42.43 -3.60 -9.96
CA PHE A 278 41.47 -4.61 -10.42
C PHE A 278 40.05 -4.02 -10.43
N GLY A 279 39.48 -3.90 -11.63
CA GLY A 279 38.03 -3.74 -11.81
C GLY A 279 37.30 -5.04 -11.47
N ASP A 280 35.97 -4.97 -11.36
CA ASP A 280 35.07 -6.09 -11.06
C ASP A 280 35.45 -7.36 -11.86
N VAL A 281 36.09 -8.32 -11.20
CA VAL A 281 36.53 -9.55 -11.86
C VAL A 281 35.31 -10.45 -12.03
N ILE A 282 34.80 -10.52 -13.26
CA ILE A 282 33.84 -11.54 -13.67
C ILE A 282 34.60 -12.84 -13.84
N LEU A 283 34.34 -13.81 -12.97
CA LEU A 283 34.88 -15.17 -13.09
C LEU A 283 34.19 -15.85 -14.28
N LYS A 284 34.99 -16.43 -15.18
CA LYS A 284 34.46 -17.23 -16.30
C LYS A 284 34.44 -18.73 -16.00
N GLU A 285 35.17 -19.16 -14.97
CA GLU A 285 35.29 -20.56 -14.56
C GLU A 285 34.83 -20.73 -13.10
N ASN A 286 34.44 -21.96 -12.74
CA ASN A 286 33.88 -22.32 -11.43
C ASN A 286 32.60 -21.57 -11.04
N CYS A 287 31.79 -21.16 -12.02
CA CYS A 287 30.46 -20.60 -11.77
C CYS A 287 29.41 -21.68 -11.51
N HIS A 288 28.31 -21.29 -10.87
CA HIS A 288 27.17 -22.19 -10.73
C HIS A 288 26.67 -22.61 -12.12
N PRO A 289 26.22 -23.87 -12.32
CA PRO A 289 25.76 -24.36 -13.63
C PRO A 289 24.63 -23.55 -14.27
N GLU A 290 23.88 -22.82 -13.44
CA GLU A 290 22.78 -21.93 -13.86
C GLU A 290 23.24 -20.49 -14.17
N CYS A 291 24.52 -20.16 -14.00
CA CYS A 291 25.08 -18.89 -14.42
C CYS A 291 25.53 -18.93 -15.88
N GLU A 292 25.31 -17.85 -16.60
CA GLU A 292 25.81 -17.61 -17.95
C GLU A 292 26.63 -16.30 -17.97
N ASN A 293 27.59 -16.21 -18.89
CA ASN A 293 28.48 -15.06 -19.07
C ASN A 293 29.35 -14.71 -17.85
N GLY A 294 29.50 -15.67 -16.95
CA GLY A 294 30.32 -15.57 -15.76
C GLY A 294 29.52 -15.30 -14.49
N CYS A 295 30.24 -15.22 -13.40
CA CYS A 295 29.70 -15.05 -12.07
C CYS A 295 30.65 -14.18 -11.26
N ARG A 296 30.10 -13.54 -10.23
CA ARG A 296 30.90 -12.81 -9.25
C ARG A 296 31.22 -13.67 -8.02
N MET A 297 30.56 -14.82 -7.90
CA MET A 297 30.80 -15.82 -6.85
C MET A 297 30.94 -17.22 -7.43
N VAL A 298 31.94 -17.95 -6.94
CA VAL A 298 32.21 -19.34 -7.28
C VAL A 298 31.02 -20.21 -6.87
N ASN A 299 30.52 -21.02 -7.79
CA ASN A 299 29.46 -22.02 -7.61
C ASN A 299 28.19 -21.51 -6.88
N SER A 300 27.90 -20.21 -6.97
CA SER A 300 26.69 -19.61 -6.39
C SER A 300 25.73 -19.17 -7.48
N SER A 301 24.46 -19.54 -7.34
CA SER A 301 23.39 -19.11 -8.26
C SER A 301 22.89 -17.69 -7.98
N LEU A 302 23.36 -17.03 -6.93
CA LEU A 302 22.87 -15.73 -6.46
C LEU A 302 23.54 -14.54 -7.17
N ASP A 303 24.75 -14.74 -7.68
CA ASP A 303 25.62 -13.68 -8.22
C ASP A 303 26.11 -14.03 -9.63
N CYS A 304 25.20 -14.54 -10.45
CA CYS A 304 25.45 -14.73 -11.86
C CYS A 304 25.41 -13.39 -12.60
N VAL A 305 26.23 -13.24 -13.65
CA VAL A 305 26.12 -12.11 -14.57
C VAL A 305 24.79 -12.16 -15.33
N SER A 306 24.41 -13.35 -15.80
CA SER A 306 23.06 -13.66 -16.29
C SER A 306 22.64 -15.08 -15.91
N CYS A 307 21.34 -15.35 -15.88
CA CYS A 307 20.82 -16.69 -15.65
C CYS A 307 20.73 -17.47 -16.97
N LYS A 308 21.21 -18.71 -16.96
CA LYS A 308 21.10 -19.63 -18.09
C LYS A 308 19.64 -19.97 -18.43
N HIS A 309 18.81 -20.17 -17.40
CA HIS A 309 17.38 -20.48 -17.57
C HIS A 309 16.49 -19.38 -17.00
N TYR A 310 16.28 -19.36 -15.68
CA TYR A 310 15.28 -18.49 -15.06
C TYR A 310 15.83 -17.70 -13.88
N TYR A 311 15.29 -16.49 -13.71
CA TYR A 311 15.55 -15.61 -12.58
C TYR A 311 14.46 -15.76 -11.52
N GLN A 312 14.80 -16.04 -10.26
CA GLN A 312 13.83 -16.16 -9.16
C GLN A 312 14.15 -15.19 -8.03
N GLU A 313 13.18 -14.36 -7.66
CA GLU A 313 13.30 -13.45 -6.52
C GLU A 313 13.22 -14.19 -5.18
N LEU A 314 14.02 -13.76 -4.21
CA LEU A 314 14.06 -14.40 -2.89
C LEU A 314 12.90 -13.88 -2.01
N ARG A 315 12.08 -14.79 -1.47
CA ARG A 315 10.90 -14.47 -0.63
C ARG A 315 11.19 -13.53 0.55
N ASN A 316 12.38 -13.62 1.15
CA ASN A 316 12.72 -12.98 2.43
C ASN A 316 14.05 -12.20 2.41
N ARG A 317 14.63 -11.94 1.23
CA ARG A 317 15.85 -11.13 1.06
C ARG A 317 15.71 -10.27 -0.20
N GLY A 318 16.25 -9.06 -0.20
CA GLY A 318 16.45 -8.33 -1.46
C GLY A 318 17.45 -9.09 -2.34
N GLY A 319 17.10 -9.36 -3.59
CA GLY A 319 17.93 -10.08 -4.55
C GLY A 319 17.24 -11.27 -5.20
N SER A 320 18.02 -12.08 -5.90
CA SER A 320 17.52 -13.13 -6.78
C SER A 320 18.54 -14.23 -7.00
N LYS A 321 18.07 -15.35 -7.54
CA LYS A 321 18.92 -16.48 -7.92
C LYS A 321 18.54 -17.02 -9.27
N CYS A 322 19.52 -17.62 -9.94
CA CYS A 322 19.32 -18.37 -11.17
C CYS A 322 18.91 -19.81 -10.85
N VAL A 323 17.82 -20.26 -11.45
CA VAL A 323 17.27 -21.61 -11.26
C VAL A 323 16.96 -22.26 -12.60
N SER A 324 17.13 -23.58 -12.67
CA SER A 324 16.74 -24.40 -13.83
C SER A 324 15.24 -24.63 -13.92
N LYS A 325 14.53 -24.53 -12.78
CA LYS A 325 13.07 -24.62 -12.69
C LYS A 325 12.60 -23.79 -11.49
N CYS A 326 11.43 -23.15 -11.61
CA CYS A 326 10.84 -22.40 -10.50
C CYS A 326 10.56 -23.31 -9.31
N GLU A 327 10.91 -22.82 -8.12
CA GLU A 327 10.68 -23.54 -6.87
C GLU A 327 9.20 -23.50 -6.46
N PRO A 328 8.76 -24.43 -5.58
CA PRO A 328 7.40 -24.42 -5.05
C PRO A 328 7.01 -23.04 -4.49
N GLY A 329 5.78 -22.61 -4.80
CA GLY A 329 5.29 -21.28 -4.45
C GLY A 329 5.71 -20.15 -5.40
N TYR A 330 6.25 -20.49 -6.57
CA TYR A 330 6.50 -19.57 -7.68
C TYR A 330 5.94 -20.13 -9.00
N TYR A 331 5.49 -19.25 -9.90
CA TYR A 331 5.09 -19.59 -11.28
C TYR A 331 6.09 -19.03 -12.29
N LEU A 332 6.21 -19.71 -13.43
CA LEU A 332 7.07 -19.28 -14.51
C LEU A 332 6.35 -18.24 -15.39
N ASP A 333 6.90 -17.04 -15.45
CA ASP A 333 6.60 -16.07 -16.48
C ASP A 333 7.49 -16.35 -17.70
N THR A 334 6.90 -16.95 -18.73
CA THR A 334 7.60 -17.34 -19.96
C THR A 334 8.08 -16.13 -20.76
N ASN A 335 7.39 -14.99 -20.65
CA ASN A 335 7.73 -13.78 -21.40
C ASN A 335 8.94 -13.07 -20.80
N ALA A 336 9.04 -13.05 -19.46
CA ALA A 336 10.13 -12.39 -18.74
C ALA A 336 11.21 -13.36 -18.23
N ARG A 337 11.11 -14.68 -18.52
CA ARG A 337 12.02 -15.74 -18.05
C ARG A 337 12.30 -15.67 -16.55
N ARG A 338 11.25 -15.38 -15.77
CA ARG A 338 11.36 -15.17 -14.33
C ARG A 338 10.33 -15.99 -13.58
N CYS A 339 10.73 -16.45 -12.40
CA CYS A 339 9.89 -17.13 -11.45
C CYS A 339 9.30 -16.08 -10.51
N ASN A 340 8.00 -15.85 -10.64
CA ASN A 340 7.25 -14.87 -9.86
C ASN A 340 6.54 -15.56 -8.71
N LEU A 341 6.36 -14.83 -7.61
CA LEU A 341 5.76 -15.37 -6.39
C LEU A 341 4.28 -15.68 -6.59
N CYS A 342 3.83 -16.84 -6.11
CA CYS A 342 2.40 -17.17 -6.04
C CYS A 342 1.66 -16.31 -5.01
N LEU A 343 0.33 -16.24 -5.15
CA LEU A 343 -0.54 -15.66 -4.13
C LEU A 343 -0.31 -16.31 -2.76
N ARG A 344 -0.52 -15.55 -1.68
CA ARG A 344 -0.37 -16.05 -0.30
C ARG A 344 -1.28 -17.27 -0.07
N GLY A 345 -0.75 -18.30 0.60
CA GLY A 345 -1.50 -19.54 0.88
C GLY A 345 -1.47 -20.57 -0.26
N CYS A 346 -0.87 -20.22 -1.41
CA CYS A 346 -0.78 -21.07 -2.57
C CYS A 346 0.48 -21.95 -2.56
N ALA A 347 0.32 -23.25 -2.85
CA ALA A 347 1.40 -24.21 -3.04
C ALA A 347 1.92 -24.21 -4.49
N THR A 348 1.01 -24.21 -5.48
CA THR A 348 1.33 -24.06 -6.91
C THR A 348 0.36 -23.10 -7.58
N CYS A 349 0.86 -22.24 -8.45
CA CYS A 349 0.04 -21.27 -9.19
C CYS A 349 0.45 -21.21 -10.66
N SER A 350 -0.49 -20.75 -11.49
CA SER A 350 -0.30 -20.49 -12.91
C SER A 350 -0.11 -18.99 -13.20
N SER A 351 -0.51 -18.11 -12.27
CA SER A 351 -0.29 -16.67 -12.34
C SER A 351 -0.18 -16.03 -10.95
N ALA A 352 0.11 -14.72 -10.90
CA ALA A 352 0.16 -13.95 -9.65
C ALA A 352 -1.19 -13.87 -8.93
N THR A 353 -2.31 -14.06 -9.64
CA THR A 353 -3.66 -13.94 -9.10
C THR A 353 -4.40 -15.25 -9.01
N LEU A 354 -3.92 -16.31 -9.68
CA LEU A 354 -4.62 -17.58 -9.78
C LEU A 354 -3.80 -18.71 -9.14
N CYS A 355 -4.32 -19.26 -8.05
CA CYS A 355 -3.76 -20.43 -7.41
C CYS A 355 -4.33 -21.72 -8.00
N ASP A 356 -3.46 -22.71 -8.26
CA ASP A 356 -3.87 -24.03 -8.75
C ASP A 356 -4.05 -25.03 -7.60
N THR A 357 -3.21 -24.94 -6.56
CA THR A 357 -3.31 -25.76 -5.34
C THR A 357 -2.95 -24.97 -4.10
N CYS A 358 -3.72 -25.16 -3.03
CA CYS A 358 -3.48 -24.51 -1.74
C CYS A 358 -2.55 -25.32 -0.83
N LEU A 359 -1.99 -24.64 0.18
CA LEU A 359 -1.31 -25.33 1.28
C LEU A 359 -2.29 -26.28 2.02
N PRO A 360 -1.80 -27.37 2.66
CA PRO A 360 -2.66 -28.47 3.17
C PRO A 360 -3.79 -28.08 4.14
N SER A 361 -3.68 -26.92 4.80
CA SER A 361 -4.66 -26.42 5.77
C SER A 361 -5.69 -25.46 5.18
N MET A 362 -5.75 -25.29 3.85
CA MET A 362 -6.59 -24.30 3.19
C MET A 362 -7.41 -24.94 2.06
N PHE A 363 -8.56 -24.33 1.77
CA PHE A 363 -9.46 -24.71 0.69
C PHE A 363 -9.24 -23.82 -0.54
N LEU A 364 -9.16 -24.43 -1.71
CA LEU A 364 -9.13 -23.73 -2.99
C LEU A 364 -10.54 -23.36 -3.43
N ILE A 365 -10.80 -22.08 -3.70
CA ILE A 365 -12.08 -21.62 -4.23
C ILE A 365 -12.15 -21.92 -5.73
N VAL A 366 -13.09 -22.78 -6.12
CA VAL A 366 -13.36 -23.13 -7.52
C VAL A 366 -14.73 -22.58 -7.91
N SER A 367 -14.71 -21.51 -8.70
CA SER A 367 -15.89 -20.79 -9.23
C SER A 367 -15.70 -20.44 -10.72
N ASP A 368 -16.59 -19.62 -11.29
CA ASP A 368 -16.36 -18.97 -12.59
C ASP A 368 -15.04 -18.19 -12.61
N PRO A 369 -14.24 -18.23 -13.70
CA PRO A 369 -13.07 -17.37 -13.88
C PRO A 369 -13.35 -15.86 -13.72
N GLU A 370 -14.57 -15.40 -13.99
CA GLU A 370 -14.98 -13.99 -13.80
C GLU A 370 -15.29 -13.65 -12.34
N HIS A 371 -15.44 -14.67 -11.48
CA HIS A 371 -15.78 -14.47 -10.07
C HIS A 371 -14.54 -14.04 -9.26
N LEU A 372 -14.67 -12.97 -8.47
CA LEU A 372 -13.57 -12.30 -7.74
C LEU A 372 -12.77 -13.21 -6.79
N TRP A 373 -13.37 -14.33 -6.36
CA TRP A 373 -12.78 -15.28 -5.42
C TRP A 373 -12.16 -16.50 -6.09
N HIS A 374 -12.32 -16.66 -7.41
CA HIS A 374 -11.78 -17.79 -8.15
C HIS A 374 -10.27 -17.91 -7.96
N GLY A 375 -9.80 -19.13 -7.65
CA GLY A 375 -8.37 -19.42 -7.51
C GLY A 375 -7.70 -18.77 -6.30
N LYS A 376 -8.46 -18.44 -5.25
CA LYS A 376 -7.93 -18.03 -3.93
C LYS A 376 -7.96 -19.19 -2.94
N CYS A 377 -7.07 -19.12 -1.95
CA CYS A 377 -6.96 -20.10 -0.87
C CYS A 377 -7.42 -19.49 0.45
N GLU A 378 -8.41 -20.11 1.10
CA GLU A 378 -8.95 -19.64 2.37
C GLU A 378 -8.97 -20.76 3.42
N THR A 379 -8.95 -20.42 4.71
CA THR A 379 -8.99 -21.42 5.79
C THR A 379 -10.39 -22.02 5.98
N GLU A 380 -11.43 -21.28 5.58
CA GLU A 380 -12.83 -21.69 5.65
C GLU A 380 -13.56 -21.24 4.36
N CYS A 381 -14.59 -21.97 3.94
CA CYS A 381 -15.33 -21.62 2.72
C CYS A 381 -16.26 -20.41 2.97
N PRO A 382 -16.22 -19.38 2.11
CA PRO A 382 -17.12 -18.23 2.21
C PRO A 382 -18.59 -18.60 2.07
N ASP A 383 -19.47 -17.69 2.49
CA ASP A 383 -20.92 -17.82 2.29
C ASP A 383 -21.26 -18.04 0.81
N GLY A 384 -22.15 -18.99 0.56
CA GLY A 384 -22.49 -19.43 -0.80
C GLY A 384 -21.54 -20.47 -1.39
N PHE A 385 -20.57 -20.98 -0.62
CA PHE A 385 -19.72 -22.10 -1.01
C PHE A 385 -19.83 -23.29 -0.03
N LEU A 386 -19.63 -24.50 -0.53
CA LEU A 386 -19.60 -25.74 0.22
C LEU A 386 -18.18 -26.32 0.23
N ALA A 387 -17.72 -26.71 1.42
CA ALA A 387 -16.43 -27.38 1.59
C ALA A 387 -16.52 -28.82 1.09
N GLU A 388 -15.63 -29.17 0.17
CA GLU A 388 -15.42 -30.54 -0.31
C GLU A 388 -13.98 -30.97 -0.04
N GLU A 389 -13.81 -32.20 0.42
CA GLU A 389 -12.50 -32.81 0.62
C GLU A 389 -12.43 -34.12 -0.16
N ASN A 390 -11.50 -34.18 -1.10
CA ASN A 390 -11.28 -35.36 -1.90
C ASN A 390 -10.52 -36.40 -1.08
N LYS A 391 -11.19 -37.51 -0.77
CA LYS A 391 -10.67 -38.59 0.08
C LYS A 391 -9.46 -39.35 -0.51
N ILE A 392 -9.15 -39.17 -1.79
CA ILE A 392 -8.09 -39.90 -2.49
C ILE A 392 -6.77 -39.12 -2.48
N ASN A 393 -6.81 -37.81 -2.72
CA ASN A 393 -5.61 -36.97 -2.84
C ASN A 393 -5.51 -35.87 -1.76
N GLY A 394 -6.48 -35.80 -0.83
CA GLY A 394 -6.52 -34.81 0.24
C GLY A 394 -6.77 -33.38 -0.25
N ALA A 395 -7.18 -33.20 -1.51
CA ALA A 395 -7.45 -31.87 -2.04
C ALA A 395 -8.72 -31.28 -1.42
N ARG A 396 -8.61 -30.07 -0.85
CA ARG A 396 -9.68 -29.34 -0.19
C ARG A 396 -10.14 -28.20 -1.07
N ARG A 397 -11.44 -28.14 -1.40
CA ARG A 397 -12.02 -27.16 -2.33
C ARG A 397 -13.29 -26.54 -1.76
N CYS A 398 -13.55 -25.29 -2.12
CA CYS A 398 -14.82 -24.62 -1.91
C CYS A 398 -15.55 -24.55 -3.25
N LEU A 399 -16.70 -25.22 -3.34
CA LEU A 399 -17.54 -25.25 -4.54
C LEU A 399 -18.77 -24.38 -4.35
N PHE A 400 -19.25 -23.73 -5.40
CA PHE A 400 -20.42 -22.87 -5.32
C PHE A 400 -21.69 -23.65 -4.89
N LYS A 401 -22.47 -23.08 -3.97
CA LYS A 401 -23.75 -23.61 -3.53
C LYS A 401 -24.81 -23.27 -4.54
N CYS A 402 -25.45 -24.28 -5.10
CA CYS A 402 -26.44 -24.11 -6.15
C CYS A 402 -27.73 -23.47 -5.64
N ASP A 403 -28.28 -22.53 -6.42
CA ASP A 403 -29.62 -22.01 -6.17
C ASP A 403 -30.65 -23.14 -6.19
N GLU A 404 -31.69 -23.04 -5.34
CA GLU A 404 -32.73 -24.07 -5.15
C GLU A 404 -33.40 -24.51 -6.46
N GLY A 405 -33.48 -23.60 -7.44
CA GLY A 405 -34.04 -23.81 -8.77
C GLY A 405 -33.05 -24.27 -9.84
N CYS A 406 -31.76 -24.47 -9.56
CA CYS A 406 -30.76 -24.86 -10.57
C CYS A 406 -30.71 -26.38 -10.79
N LEU A 407 -30.71 -26.84 -12.05
CA LEU A 407 -30.71 -28.26 -12.42
C LEU A 407 -29.28 -28.83 -12.51
N ASN A 408 -28.31 -28.02 -12.97
CA ASN A 408 -26.91 -28.41 -13.07
C ASN A 408 -26.03 -27.16 -12.90
N CYS A 409 -25.49 -27.00 -11.71
CA CYS A 409 -24.58 -25.95 -11.30
C CYS A 409 -23.17 -26.55 -11.38
N THR A 410 -22.43 -26.19 -12.41
CA THR A 410 -21.01 -26.56 -12.51
C THR A 410 -20.19 -25.64 -11.63
N ALA A 411 -19.04 -26.11 -11.14
CA ALA A 411 -18.07 -25.32 -10.39
C ALA A 411 -17.49 -24.10 -11.17
N GLU A 412 -17.93 -23.88 -12.40
CA GLU A 412 -17.47 -22.84 -13.32
C GLU A 412 -18.41 -21.63 -13.43
N GLY A 413 -19.40 -21.43 -12.54
CA GLY A 413 -20.17 -20.17 -12.51
C GLY A 413 -21.69 -20.27 -12.52
N PRO A 414 -22.40 -19.20 -12.95
CA PRO A 414 -23.85 -19.09 -12.80
C PRO A 414 -24.63 -20.26 -13.41
N CYS A 415 -25.85 -20.47 -12.92
CA CYS A 415 -26.68 -21.58 -13.34
C CYS A 415 -26.96 -21.54 -14.86
N ARG A 416 -26.65 -22.63 -15.58
CA ARG A 416 -26.92 -22.71 -17.03
C ARG A 416 -28.34 -23.19 -17.35
N PHE A 417 -28.93 -24.00 -16.47
CA PHE A 417 -30.23 -24.63 -16.68
C PHE A 417 -31.05 -24.65 -15.39
N CYS A 418 -32.23 -24.04 -15.44
CA CYS A 418 -33.16 -24.08 -14.32
C CYS A 418 -34.07 -25.33 -14.34
N LYS A 419 -34.41 -25.80 -13.15
CA LYS A 419 -35.47 -26.79 -12.90
C LYS A 419 -36.79 -26.28 -13.48
N PHE A 420 -37.70 -27.21 -13.78
CA PHE A 420 -39.04 -26.87 -14.25
C PHE A 420 -39.75 -25.94 -13.24
N GLY A 421 -40.36 -24.87 -13.74
CA GLY A 421 -41.00 -23.83 -12.91
C GLY A 421 -40.08 -22.66 -12.49
N TYR A 422 -38.82 -22.65 -12.92
CA TYR A 422 -37.87 -21.55 -12.71
C TYR A 422 -37.36 -21.00 -14.06
N PHE A 423 -37.01 -19.72 -14.08
CA PHE A 423 -36.54 -18.98 -15.25
C PHE A 423 -35.14 -18.42 -14.99
N LEU A 424 -34.25 -18.57 -15.95
CA LEU A 424 -32.88 -18.06 -15.85
C LEU A 424 -32.86 -16.56 -16.16
N ASN A 425 -32.40 -15.75 -15.21
CA ASN A 425 -32.24 -14.31 -15.41
C ASN A 425 -30.89 -13.98 -16.10
N SER A 426 -30.70 -12.72 -16.48
CA SER A 426 -29.48 -12.26 -17.17
C SER A 426 -28.20 -12.36 -16.31
N PHE A 427 -28.36 -12.46 -14.98
CA PHE A 427 -27.26 -12.62 -14.03
C PHE A 427 -26.95 -14.09 -13.75
N GLY A 428 -27.68 -15.02 -14.38
CA GLY A 428 -27.40 -16.44 -14.26
C GLY A 428 -28.01 -17.13 -13.03
N HIS A 429 -29.02 -16.52 -12.41
CA HIS A 429 -29.79 -17.09 -11.30
C HIS A 429 -31.15 -17.62 -11.76
N CYS A 430 -31.62 -18.67 -11.11
CA CYS A 430 -32.93 -19.27 -11.36
C CYS A 430 -33.99 -18.66 -10.44
N VAL A 431 -34.92 -17.90 -11.00
CA VAL A 431 -36.01 -17.24 -10.26
C VAL A 431 -37.38 -17.82 -10.62
N LYS A 432 -38.37 -17.72 -9.72
CA LYS A 432 -39.74 -18.19 -9.98
C LYS A 432 -40.57 -17.24 -10.86
N SER A 433 -40.21 -15.95 -10.87
CA SER A 433 -40.83 -14.88 -11.68
C SER A 433 -39.76 -13.85 -12.03
N CYS A 434 -39.78 -13.34 -13.27
CA CYS A 434 -38.74 -12.47 -13.80
C CYS A 434 -38.83 -10.99 -13.36
N GLY A 435 -39.93 -10.57 -12.74
CA GLY A 435 -40.12 -9.19 -12.25
C GLY A 435 -40.35 -8.16 -13.35
N ASP A 436 -40.43 -6.88 -12.98
CA ASP A 436 -40.78 -5.79 -13.90
C ASP A 436 -39.74 -5.60 -15.02
N GLY A 437 -40.22 -5.33 -16.23
CA GLY A 437 -39.40 -5.14 -17.43
C GLY A 437 -38.97 -6.45 -18.12
N TYR A 438 -39.37 -7.61 -17.60
CA TYR A 438 -39.10 -8.93 -18.17
C TYR A 438 -40.36 -9.80 -18.13
N TYR A 439 -40.44 -10.79 -19.03
CA TYR A 439 -41.48 -11.81 -19.01
C TYR A 439 -40.89 -13.21 -18.95
N ASP A 440 -41.72 -14.12 -18.43
CA ASP A 440 -41.39 -15.52 -18.19
C ASP A 440 -41.55 -16.33 -19.50
N ASP A 441 -40.46 -16.50 -20.28
CA ASP A 441 -40.49 -17.33 -21.49
C ASP A 441 -40.41 -18.82 -21.09
N VAL A 442 -41.56 -19.49 -21.08
CA VAL A 442 -41.71 -20.91 -20.70
C VAL A 442 -40.98 -21.84 -21.67
N ASN A 443 -40.87 -21.46 -22.95
CA ASN A 443 -40.22 -22.28 -23.97
C ASN A 443 -38.70 -22.22 -23.84
N LYS A 444 -38.15 -21.04 -23.59
CA LYS A 444 -36.70 -20.83 -23.40
C LYS A 444 -36.25 -21.01 -21.95
N ARG A 445 -37.20 -21.10 -21.01
CA ARG A 445 -36.98 -21.11 -19.54
C ARG A 445 -36.04 -19.99 -19.09
N LYS A 446 -36.24 -18.81 -19.65
CA LYS A 446 -35.39 -17.62 -19.45
C LYS A 446 -36.26 -16.39 -19.24
N CYS A 447 -35.73 -15.45 -18.47
CA CYS A 447 -36.28 -14.11 -18.39
C CYS A 447 -35.93 -13.35 -19.67
N VAL A 448 -36.94 -12.94 -20.42
CA VAL A 448 -36.75 -12.19 -21.66
C VAL A 448 -37.23 -10.77 -21.44
N LYS A 449 -36.40 -9.80 -21.86
CA LYS A 449 -36.69 -8.38 -21.67
C LYS A 449 -37.92 -7.96 -22.45
N CYS A 450 -38.78 -7.16 -21.83
CA CYS A 450 -39.92 -6.53 -22.49
C CYS A 450 -39.47 -5.51 -23.55
N PRO A 451 -40.37 -5.15 -24.50
CA PRO A 451 -40.13 -4.10 -25.48
C PRO A 451 -39.68 -2.76 -24.86
N GLN A 452 -39.05 -1.91 -25.66
CA GLN A 452 -38.53 -0.62 -25.18
C GLN A 452 -39.64 0.20 -24.49
N ASN A 453 -39.30 0.78 -23.35
CA ASN A 453 -40.19 1.59 -22.51
C ASN A 453 -41.42 0.85 -21.95
N CYS A 454 -41.41 -0.48 -22.01
CA CYS A 454 -42.42 -1.32 -21.40
C CYS A 454 -42.00 -1.78 -20.00
N GLU A 455 -42.94 -1.74 -19.06
CA GLU A 455 -42.79 -2.18 -17.67
C GLU A 455 -43.38 -3.58 -17.46
N GLN A 456 -44.54 -3.89 -18.07
CA GLN A 456 -45.10 -5.24 -18.08
C GLN A 456 -45.55 -5.62 -19.48
N CYS A 457 -45.16 -6.80 -19.96
CA CYS A 457 -45.47 -7.27 -21.31
C CYS A 457 -46.04 -8.69 -21.32
N SER A 458 -46.77 -9.01 -22.39
CA SER A 458 -47.32 -10.34 -22.60
C SER A 458 -46.22 -11.39 -22.83
N LYS A 459 -46.51 -12.65 -22.51
CA LYS A 459 -45.59 -13.81 -22.58
C LYS A 459 -45.02 -14.12 -23.98
N ASN A 460 -45.46 -13.40 -25.03
CA ASN A 460 -45.04 -13.58 -26.42
C ASN A 460 -44.23 -12.39 -26.98
N ALA A 461 -43.53 -11.63 -26.13
CA ALA A 461 -42.54 -10.59 -26.49
C ALA A 461 -43.02 -9.34 -27.25
N ASN A 462 -44.21 -9.31 -27.84
CA ASN A 462 -44.56 -8.29 -28.84
C ASN A 462 -45.61 -7.27 -28.41
N ILE A 463 -46.22 -7.44 -27.24
CA ILE A 463 -47.30 -6.55 -26.78
C ILE A 463 -46.97 -6.09 -25.37
N CYS A 464 -46.76 -4.80 -25.21
CA CYS A 464 -46.68 -4.17 -23.91
C CYS A 464 -48.08 -4.04 -23.30
N GLN A 465 -48.20 -4.27 -22.00
CA GLN A 465 -49.44 -4.13 -21.23
C GLN A 465 -49.39 -2.87 -20.36
N VAL A 466 -48.22 -2.57 -19.79
CA VAL A 466 -47.99 -1.39 -18.94
C VAL A 466 -46.70 -0.71 -19.40
N CYS A 467 -46.80 0.56 -19.77
CA CYS A 467 -45.66 1.39 -20.17
C CYS A 467 -45.02 2.08 -18.96
N LYS A 468 -43.73 2.37 -19.07
CA LYS A 468 -42.99 3.20 -18.10
C LYS A 468 -43.57 4.62 -18.06
N PHE A 469 -43.36 5.30 -16.93
CA PHE A 469 -43.98 6.58 -16.55
C PHE A 469 -44.22 7.62 -17.67
N ASP A 470 -43.23 7.89 -18.53
CA ASP A 470 -43.32 8.92 -19.58
C ASP A 470 -43.94 8.44 -20.91
N TYR A 471 -44.44 7.21 -20.94
CA TYR A 471 -44.89 6.56 -22.18
C TYR A 471 -46.33 6.04 -22.05
N ALA A 472 -47.07 6.08 -23.15
CA ALA A 472 -48.41 5.50 -23.23
C ALA A 472 -48.50 4.43 -24.30
N LEU A 473 -49.39 3.48 -24.05
CA LEU A 473 -49.63 2.37 -24.94
C LEU A 473 -50.43 2.84 -26.16
N ASN A 474 -49.86 2.67 -27.35
CA ASN A 474 -50.57 2.91 -28.60
C ASN A 474 -51.48 1.70 -28.95
N SER A 475 -52.28 1.85 -30.01
CA SER A 475 -53.25 0.83 -30.45
C SER A 475 -52.62 -0.48 -30.91
N VAL A 476 -51.31 -0.52 -31.13
CA VAL A 476 -50.55 -1.73 -31.51
C VAL A 476 -49.74 -2.32 -30.35
N GLY A 477 -49.92 -1.83 -29.12
CA GLY A 477 -49.28 -2.38 -27.94
C GLY A 477 -47.82 -1.95 -27.72
N GLN A 478 -47.42 -0.79 -28.26
CA GLN A 478 -46.09 -0.19 -28.09
C GLN A 478 -46.16 1.10 -27.28
N CYS A 479 -45.08 1.41 -26.57
CA CYS A 479 -45.01 2.56 -25.67
C CYS A 479 -44.40 3.78 -26.38
N GLU A 480 -45.22 4.80 -26.62
CA GLU A 480 -44.80 6.06 -27.25
C GLU A 480 -44.70 7.20 -26.22
N PRO A 481 -43.74 8.14 -26.37
CA PRO A 481 -43.57 9.25 -25.45
C PRO A 481 -44.80 10.15 -25.46
N GLN A 482 -45.40 10.41 -24.29
CA GLN A 482 -46.46 11.41 -24.20
C GLN A 482 -45.89 12.77 -23.77
N LYS A 483 -46.32 13.83 -24.45
CA LYS A 483 -46.19 15.20 -23.91
C LYS A 483 -47.18 15.33 -22.75
N LEU A 484 -46.63 15.34 -21.53
CA LEU A 484 -47.24 15.82 -20.27
C LEU A 484 -48.66 15.31 -20.01
N ARG A 485 -48.78 14.28 -19.16
CA ARG A 485 -50.05 13.65 -18.79
C ARG A 485 -50.91 14.60 -17.94
N PRO A 486 -52.09 15.04 -18.40
CA PRO A 486 -52.96 15.91 -17.62
C PRO A 486 -53.59 15.16 -16.45
N CYS A 487 -53.84 15.85 -15.34
CA CYS A 487 -54.51 15.27 -14.17
C CYS A 487 -55.96 14.89 -14.50
N ASP A 488 -56.51 13.90 -13.80
CA ASP A 488 -57.94 13.60 -13.92
C ASP A 488 -58.81 14.70 -13.26
N ARG A 489 -60.14 14.59 -13.38
CA ARG A 489 -61.08 15.58 -12.83
C ARG A 489 -61.04 15.71 -11.30
N ASN A 490 -60.40 14.77 -10.60
CA ASN A 490 -60.26 14.75 -9.15
C ASN A 490 -58.83 15.10 -8.68
N GLU A 491 -57.99 15.66 -9.57
CA GLU A 491 -56.58 15.98 -9.31
C GLU A 491 -55.73 14.73 -8.95
N GLN A 492 -56.13 13.54 -9.39
CA GLN A 492 -55.41 12.30 -9.15
C GLN A 492 -54.49 11.96 -10.32
N CYS A 493 -53.31 11.45 -9.98
CA CYS A 493 -52.28 10.99 -10.90
C CYS A 493 -51.88 9.54 -10.55
N PRO A 494 -51.29 8.78 -11.50
CA PRO A 494 -50.81 7.42 -11.25
C PRO A 494 -49.82 7.32 -10.07
N LEU A 495 -49.64 6.12 -9.52
CA LEU A 495 -48.63 5.84 -8.47
C LEU A 495 -47.24 6.38 -8.89
N ASN A 496 -46.48 6.89 -7.91
CA ASN A 496 -45.22 7.62 -8.12
C ASN A 496 -45.34 8.99 -8.83
N SER A 497 -46.53 9.61 -8.86
CA SER A 497 -46.69 10.99 -9.36
C SER A 497 -47.73 11.81 -8.60
N TYR A 498 -47.66 13.13 -8.75
CA TYR A 498 -48.61 14.08 -8.14
C TYR A 498 -49.09 15.10 -9.17
N CYS A 499 -50.30 15.62 -8.96
CA CYS A 499 -50.84 16.68 -9.81
C CYS A 499 -50.24 18.03 -9.41
N GLU A 500 -49.53 18.69 -10.34
CA GLU A 500 -49.02 20.03 -10.12
C GLU A 500 -50.15 21.06 -10.28
N LYS A 501 -50.46 21.76 -9.18
CA LYS A 501 -51.59 22.72 -9.11
C LYS A 501 -51.53 23.85 -10.13
N SER A 502 -50.33 24.23 -10.58
CA SER A 502 -50.10 25.33 -11.52
C SER A 502 -50.30 24.93 -12.98
N GLY A 503 -50.12 23.63 -13.29
CA GLY A 503 -50.06 23.12 -14.65
C GLY A 503 -51.17 22.13 -15.03
N HIS A 504 -51.93 21.60 -14.06
CA HIS A 504 -52.86 20.49 -14.25
C HIS A 504 -52.23 19.28 -14.97
N VAL A 505 -50.95 19.04 -14.69
CA VAL A 505 -50.15 17.96 -15.27
C VAL A 505 -49.53 17.13 -14.14
N CYS A 506 -49.46 15.82 -14.35
CA CYS A 506 -48.82 14.89 -13.43
C CYS A 506 -47.29 15.00 -13.52
N GLN A 507 -46.63 15.26 -12.40
CA GLN A 507 -45.17 15.22 -12.26
C GLN A 507 -44.70 14.02 -11.44
N ALA A 508 -43.52 13.49 -11.76
CA ALA A 508 -42.93 12.36 -11.05
C ALA A 508 -42.59 12.72 -9.59
N CYS A 509 -42.82 11.78 -8.68
CA CYS A 509 -42.30 11.83 -7.32
C CYS A 509 -40.78 11.57 -7.30
N HIS A 510 -40.12 11.92 -6.19
CA HIS A 510 -38.74 11.49 -5.92
C HIS A 510 -38.62 9.95 -6.03
N PRO A 511 -37.53 9.38 -6.58
CA PRO A 511 -37.40 7.93 -6.82
C PRO A 511 -37.70 7.02 -5.61
N ASP A 512 -37.46 7.53 -4.41
CA ASP A 512 -37.65 6.85 -3.12
C ASP A 512 -39.09 6.89 -2.58
N CYS A 513 -40.01 7.61 -3.23
CA CYS A 513 -41.39 7.81 -2.77
C CYS A 513 -42.41 7.05 -3.64
N ALA A 514 -43.32 6.31 -3.00
CA ALA A 514 -44.43 5.63 -3.67
C ALA A 514 -45.65 6.56 -3.92
N LYS A 515 -45.87 7.52 -3.01
CA LYS A 515 -46.90 8.57 -3.09
C LYS A 515 -46.34 9.89 -2.55
N CYS A 516 -46.61 11.00 -3.25
CA CYS A 516 -46.21 12.34 -2.83
C CYS A 516 -47.34 13.35 -3.09
N ILE A 517 -47.36 14.46 -2.35
CA ILE A 517 -48.33 15.56 -2.50
C ILE A 517 -47.60 16.91 -2.63
N ALA A 518 -48.17 17.83 -3.40
CA ALA A 518 -47.68 19.21 -3.47
C ALA A 518 -48.23 20.05 -2.32
N MET A 519 -47.37 20.62 -1.47
CA MET A 519 -47.73 21.66 -0.50
C MET A 519 -47.06 22.99 -0.85
N LEU A 520 -47.83 24.07 -0.81
CA LEU A 520 -47.34 25.44 -0.87
C LEU A 520 -46.88 25.86 0.52
N VAL A 521 -45.57 26.01 0.72
CA VAL A 521 -44.99 26.75 1.84
C VAL A 521 -44.25 27.95 1.23
N GLY A 522 -44.43 29.13 1.81
CA GLY A 522 -44.11 30.43 1.22
C GLY A 522 -42.83 30.50 0.38
N HIS A 523 -42.97 31.08 -0.82
CA HIS A 523 -41.95 31.56 -1.77
C HIS A 523 -40.71 30.70 -2.09
N ASN A 524 -40.59 29.46 -1.62
CA ASN A 524 -39.62 28.49 -2.11
C ASN A 524 -40.24 27.09 -2.20
N VAL A 525 -40.29 26.55 -3.42
CA VAL A 525 -40.76 25.19 -3.69
C VAL A 525 -39.66 24.21 -3.26
N GLY A 526 -39.88 23.45 -2.19
CA GLY A 526 -38.96 22.35 -1.87
C GLY A 526 -39.01 21.83 -0.43
N VAL A 527 -40.14 21.23 -0.01
CA VAL A 527 -40.15 20.23 1.07
C VAL A 527 -41.23 19.19 0.77
N PHE A 528 -40.84 17.93 0.53
CA PHE A 528 -41.73 16.81 0.20
C PHE A 528 -42.11 16.05 1.48
N ARG A 529 -43.41 15.80 1.71
CA ARG A 529 -43.87 14.93 2.79
C ARG A 529 -43.93 13.49 2.29
N ILE A 530 -43.09 12.62 2.84
CA ILE A 530 -43.09 11.18 2.58
C ILE A 530 -44.37 10.60 3.20
N ILE A 531 -45.25 10.00 2.38
CA ILE A 531 -46.47 9.32 2.87
C ILE A 531 -46.24 7.81 2.96
N GLU A 532 -45.53 7.20 1.98
CA GLU A 532 -45.16 5.78 1.97
C GLU A 532 -43.77 5.61 1.31
N LEU A 533 -42.83 4.96 2.01
CA LEU A 533 -41.53 4.55 1.47
C LEU A 533 -41.66 3.21 0.73
N LYS A 534 -40.87 3.02 -0.34
CA LYS A 534 -40.69 1.69 -0.94
C LYS A 534 -39.92 0.82 0.05
N LEU A 535 -40.58 -0.15 0.68
CA LEU A 535 -39.89 -1.17 1.47
C LEU A 535 -39.15 -2.09 0.48
N HIS A 536 -37.84 -1.87 0.31
CA HIS A 536 -36.95 -2.91 -0.20
C HIS A 536 -36.32 -3.62 1.00
N ASP A 537 -36.56 -4.93 1.09
CA ASP A 537 -35.90 -5.81 2.05
C ASP A 537 -34.37 -5.75 1.87
N HIS A 538 -33.72 -4.95 2.70
CA HIS A 538 -32.44 -5.21 3.38
C HIS A 538 -31.81 -3.87 3.81
N ILE A 539 -31.96 -3.56 5.10
CA ILE A 539 -30.99 -3.01 6.07
C ILE A 539 -31.84 -2.34 7.15
N ALA A 540 -32.10 -3.10 8.22
CA ALA A 540 -32.51 -2.55 9.49
C ALA A 540 -31.27 -1.92 10.13
N GLY A 541 -31.27 -0.60 10.31
CA GLY A 541 -30.20 0.07 11.05
C GLY A 541 -30.18 1.59 10.86
N HIS A 542 -30.83 2.29 11.79
CA HIS A 542 -30.66 3.71 12.11
C HIS A 542 -31.06 4.76 11.07
N ILE A 543 -32.27 5.34 11.22
CA ILE A 543 -32.44 6.81 11.17
C ILE A 543 -33.51 7.22 12.21
N SER A 544 -33.05 7.88 13.27
CA SER A 544 -33.87 8.75 14.12
C SER A 544 -33.45 10.20 13.85
N ASN A 545 -34.44 11.06 13.62
CA ASN A 545 -34.40 12.52 13.48
C ASN A 545 -33.82 13.06 12.16
N PHE A 546 -34.70 13.55 11.28
CA PHE A 546 -34.82 14.96 10.90
C PHE A 546 -36.14 15.21 10.17
#